data_AF-A0A3B8XAM7-F1
#
_entry.id   AF-A0A3B8XAM7-F1
#
_cell.length_a   1.000
_cell.length_b   1.000
_cell.length_c   1.000
_cell.angle_alpha   90.00
_cell.angle_beta   90.00
_cell.angle_gamma   90.00
#
_symmetry.space_group_name_H-M   'P 1'
#
loop_
_entity.id
_entity.type
_entity.pdbx_description
1 polymer ?
#
loop_
_entity_poly.entity_id
_entity_poly.type
_entity_poly.pdbx_seq_one_letter_code
_entity_poly.pdbx_strand_id
1 'polypeptide(L)' 'MSNGWEMDLTEPVLLTPEGLEKLKRDLEVALQRRAEAGERLKEAFQPGDIEDNPEYEQAKEEVGLLDGRIY' A
#
# COMPACT_ATOMS: atom_id res chain seq x y z
N MET A 1 15.96 -6.25 -12.29
CA MET A 1 16.23 -7.34 -11.32
C MET A 1 14.96 -7.50 -10.50
N SER A 2 14.05 -8.35 -10.95
CA SER A 2 12.77 -8.61 -10.29
C SER A 2 12.96 -9.87 -9.43
N ASN A 3 13.00 -9.74 -8.11
CA ASN A 3 12.97 -10.90 -7.22
C ASN A 3 11.56 -11.50 -7.29
N GLY A 4 11.42 -12.46 -8.20
CA GLY A 4 10.18 -13.20 -8.48
C GLY A 4 9.86 -14.20 -7.40
N TRP A 5 9.18 -13.73 -6.36
CA TRP A 5 8.25 -14.57 -5.62
C TRP A 5 6.86 -14.23 -6.13
N GLU A 6 6.51 -14.76 -7.29
CA GLU A 6 5.11 -14.81 -7.72
C GLU A 6 4.44 -15.81 -6.76
N MET A 7 3.71 -15.30 -5.76
CA MET A 7 3.01 -16.18 -4.83
C MET A 7 1.87 -16.87 -5.57
N ASP A 8 1.95 -18.19 -5.71
CA ASP A 8 0.82 -19.00 -6.13
C ASP A 8 -0.24 -19.00 -5.01
N LEU A 9 -1.30 -18.21 -5.19
CA LEU A 9 -2.41 -18.12 -4.25
C LEU A 9 -3.31 -19.37 -4.25
N THR A 10 -3.03 -20.36 -5.11
CA THR A 10 -3.77 -21.63 -5.14
C THR A 10 -3.20 -22.69 -4.18
N GLU A 11 -2.00 -22.47 -3.65
CA GLU A 11 -1.37 -23.35 -2.67
C GLU A 11 -1.44 -22.79 -1.23
N PRO A 12 -1.61 -23.65 -0.21
CA PRO A 12 -1.67 -23.21 1.18
C PRO A 12 -0.30 -22.71 1.68
N VAL A 13 -0.29 -21.53 2.29
CA VAL A 13 0.89 -20.94 2.94
C VAL A 13 0.96 -21.38 4.40
N LEU A 14 2.06 -22.03 4.80
CA LEU A 14 2.28 -22.44 6.18
C LEU A 14 2.76 -21.26 7.04
N LEU A 15 2.05 -20.98 8.14
CA LEU A 15 2.35 -19.90 9.07
C LEU A 15 2.34 -20.41 10.51
N THR A 16 3.18 -19.83 11.36
CA THR A 16 3.02 -19.98 12.82
C THR A 16 1.88 -19.07 13.31
N PRO A 17 1.26 -19.37 14.46
CA PRO A 17 0.26 -18.49 15.06
C PRO A 17 0.76 -17.05 15.25
N GLU A 18 2.02 -16.89 15.67
CA GLU A 18 2.66 -15.59 15.88
C GLU A 18 2.88 -14.85 14.55
N GLY A 19 3.29 -15.59 13.52
CA GLY A 19 3.47 -15.05 12.17
C GLY A 19 2.15 -14.55 11.58
N LEU A 20 1.07 -15.32 11.74
CA LEU A 20 -0.27 -14.91 11.33
C LEU A 20 -0.73 -13.64 12.05
N GLU A 21 -0.54 -13.57 13.37
CA GLU A 21 -0.93 -12.41 14.17
C GLU A 21 -0.10 -11.16 13.83
N LYS A 22 1.18 -11.34 13.51
CA LYS A 22 2.00 -10.25 12.99
C LYS A 22 1.49 -9.75 11.63
N LEU A 23 1.18 -10.65 10.69
CA LEU A 23 0.68 -10.27 9.37
C LEU A 23 -0.66 -9.52 9.45
N LYS A 24 -1.57 -9.96 10.32
CA LYS A 24 -2.85 -9.25 10.55
C LYS A 24 -2.65 -7.83 11.07
N ARG A 25 -1.77 -7.65 12.07
CA ARG A 25 -1.44 -6.32 12.61
C ARG A 25 -0.75 -5.43 11.58
N ASP A 26 0.19 -5.99 10.83
CA ASP A 26 0.87 -5.27 9.75
C ASP A 26 -0.12 -4.81 8.66
N LEU A 27 -1.09 -5.67 8.32
CA LEU A 27 -2.15 -5.35 7.37
C LEU A 27 -3.08 -4.25 7.90
N GLU A 28 -3.48 -4.31 9.17
CA GLU A 28 -4.33 -3.28 9.79
C GLU A 28 -3.64 -1.90 9.76
N VAL A 29 -2.37 -1.85 10.12
CA VAL A 29 -1.56 -0.62 10.04
C VAL A 29 -1.43 -0.13 8.60
N ALA A 30 -1.19 -1.04 7.64
CA ALA A 30 -1.10 -0.67 6.23
C ALA A 30 -2.42 -0.11 5.69
N LEU A 31 -3.56 -0.71 6.05
CA LEU A 31 -4.89 -0.24 5.66
C LEU A 31 -5.20 1.14 6.22
N GLN A 32 -4.88 1.39 7.50
CA GLN A 32 -5.05 2.70 8.10
C GLN A 32 -4.21 3.76 7.38
N ARG A 33 -2.92 3.48 7.15
CA ARG A 33 -2.03 4.38 6.41
C ARG A 33 -2.50 4.63 4.99
N ARG A 34 -3.05 3.60 4.32
CA ARG A 34 -3.57 3.70 2.95
C ARG A 34 -4.78 4.64 2.90
N ALA A 35 -5.66 4.58 3.89
CA ALA A 35 -6.77 5.51 4.00
C ALA A 35 -6.28 6.96 4.18
N GLU A 36 -5.32 7.18 5.08
CA GLU A 36 -4.73 8.51 5.30
C GLU A 36 -4.01 9.06 4.06
N ALA A 37 -3.26 8.22 3.34
CA ALA A 37 -2.60 8.59 2.10
C ALA A 37 -3.61 8.91 0.99
N GLY A 38 -4.72 8.17 0.92
CA GLY A 38 -5.81 8.43 -0.02
C GLY A 38 -6.50 9.79 0.22
N GLU A 39 -6.72 10.17 1.48
CA GLU A 39 -7.26 11.50 1.78
C GLU A 39 -6.26 12.61 1.43
N ARG A 40 -4.95 12.44 1.73
CA ARG A 40 -3.93 13.40 1.27
C ARG A 40 -3.88 13.54 -0.25
N LEU A 41 -3.96 12.42 -0.98
CA LEU A 41 -3.98 12.43 -2.44
C LEU A 41 -5.18 13.22 -2.98
N LYS A 42 -6.34 13.02 -2.35
CA LYS A 42 -7.58 13.73 -2.70
C LYS A 42 -7.49 15.22 -2.36
N GLU A 43 -6.87 15.59 -1.24
CA GLU A 43 -6.64 16.99 -0.85
C GLU A 43 -5.66 17.69 -1.80
N ALA A 44 -4.59 16.99 -2.21
CA ALA A 44 -3.60 17.48 -3.16
C ALA A 44 -4.10 17.52 -4.61
N PHE A 45 -5.22 16.85 -4.92
CA PHE A 45 -5.81 16.84 -6.25
C PHE A 45 -6.50 18.17 -6.54
N GLN A 46 -5.75 19.10 -7.15
CA GLN A 46 -6.29 20.31 -7.76
C GLN A 46 -6.20 20.23 -9.30
N PRO A 47 -7.33 20.30 -10.02
CA PRO A 47 -7.32 20.26 -11.48
C PRO A 47 -6.45 21.36 -12.06
N GLY A 48 -5.41 20.98 -12.83
CA GLY A 48 -4.52 21.92 -13.51
C GLY A 48 -3.12 22.06 -12.89
N ASP A 49 -2.94 21.70 -11.61
CA ASP A 49 -1.65 21.83 -10.89
C ASP A 49 -0.99 20.47 -10.59
N ILE A 50 -1.53 19.38 -11.13
CA ILE A 50 -1.12 18.01 -10.79
C ILE A 50 0.34 17.72 -11.14
N GLU A 51 0.81 18.18 -12.31
CA GLU A 51 2.17 17.86 -12.80
C GLU A 51 3.27 18.53 -11.98
N ASP A 52 2.98 19.67 -11.34
CA ASP A 52 3.95 20.46 -10.57
C ASP A 52 3.70 20.42 -9.05
N ASN A 53 2.68 19.68 -8.59
CA ASN A 53 2.33 19.57 -7.16
C ASN A 53 3.15 18.43 -6.50
N PRO A 54 4.19 18.74 -5.70
CA PRO A 54 5.01 17.71 -5.07
C PRO A 54 4.24 16.90 -4.02
N GLU A 55 3.25 17.49 -3.35
CA GLU A 55 2.38 16.77 -2.41
C GLU A 55 1.51 15.73 -3.11
N TYR A 56 1.03 16.02 -4.33
CA TYR A 56 0.26 15.07 -5.14
C TYR A 56 1.10 13.86 -5.53
N GLU A 57 2.28 14.07 -6.10
CA GLU A 57 3.14 12.95 -6.53
C GLU A 57 3.60 12.11 -5.33
N GLN A 58 3.92 12.74 -4.19
CA GLN A 58 4.25 12.01 -2.96
C GLN A 58 3.07 11.16 -2.45
N ALA A 59 1.86 11.71 -2.39
CA ALA A 59 0.70 10.98 -1.91
C ALA A 59 0.33 9.81 -2.85
N LYS A 60 0.49 10.01 -4.16
CA LYS A 60 0.28 8.99 -5.20
C LYS A 60 1.29 7.85 -5.10
N GLU A 61 2.57 8.16 -4.91
CA GLU A 61 3.61 7.15 -4.68
C GLU A 61 3.32 6.34 -3.41
N GLU A 62 2.94 7.01 -2.31
CA GLU A 62 2.62 6.33 -1.06
C GLU A 62 1.42 5.38 -1.20
N VAL A 63 0.35 5.81 -1.87
CA VAL A 63 -0.80 4.94 -2.18
C VAL A 63 -0.35 3.73 -3.00
N GLY A 64 0.47 3.94 -4.04
CA GLY A 64 0.97 2.85 -4.88
C GLY A 64 1.82 1.83 -4.11
N LEU A 65 2.70 2.30 -3.22
CA LEU A 65 3.53 1.43 -2.37
C LEU A 65 2.69 0.64 -1.36
N LEU A 66 1.65 1.25 -0.79
CA LEU A 66 0.75 0.59 0.15
C LEU A 66 -0.15 -0.42 -0.56
N ASP A 67 -0.71 -0.07 -1.71
CA ASP A 67 -1.56 -0.96 -2.49
C ASP A 67 -0.77 -2.19 -2.94
N GLY A 68 0.48 -2.05 -3.38
CA GLY A 68 1.35 -3.19 -3.74
C GLY A 68 1.77 -4.10 -2.58
N ARG A 69 1.51 -3.69 -1.32
CA ARG A 69 1.68 -4.53 -0.13
C ARG A 69 0.39 -5.20 0.31
N ILE A 70 -0.76 -4.58 0.00
CA ILE A 70 -2.09 -4.99 0.47
C ILE A 70 -2.75 -5.96 -0.52
N TYR A 71 -2.61 -5.70 -1.82
CA TYR A 71 -3.30 -6.38 -2.92
C TYR A 71 -2.32 -7.16 -3.80
#